data_AF-A0A8S3SPN1-F1
#
_entry.id   AF-A0A8S3SPN1-F1
#
_cell.length_a   1.000
_cell.length_b   1.000
_cell.length_c   1.000
_cell.angle_alpha   90.00
_cell.angle_beta   90.00
_cell.angle_gamma   90.00
#
_symmetry.space_group_name_H-M   'P 1'
#
loop_
_entity.id
_entity.type
_entity.pdbx_description
1 polymer ?
#
loop_
_entity_poly.entity_id
_entity_poly.type
_entity_poly.pdbx_seq_one_letter_code
_entity_poly.pdbx_strand_id
1 'polypeptide(L)'
;MAGCFKNIGTWDIPPQPYSPSQYEWNITSACSYECRKIKLFALKANRCACLNSLRNMVVTKMDNCKMVCNGSERDPCGDAKYYTVYEQKDFENFQKVENGTTYNRRPEFKWIINETFTEISSKNNMESFWNALALALSKKSEKNYGNYDCTVWVGALEHGVYGKKVMNWPDGTRTLERAHRLSYMLDKRILKENLPRFSPNGDPLDISHLCHNPKCIKPEHLILESHSINIERIFCRRTKQCTNNHLPCCLI
;
A
#
# COMPACT_ATOMS: atom_id res chain seq x y z
N MET A 1 -5.39 -20.33 -10.23
CA MET A 1 -5.58 -20.28 -8.76
C MET A 1 -4.72 -19.16 -8.20
N ALA A 2 -5.30 -18.26 -7.40
CA ALA A 2 -4.64 -17.09 -6.84
C ALA A 2 -3.82 -17.39 -5.57
N GLY A 3 -4.27 -18.34 -4.73
CA GLY A 3 -3.50 -18.77 -3.54
C GLY A 3 -4.35 -19.29 -2.39
N CYS A 4 -3.69 -19.61 -1.27
CA CYS A 4 -4.31 -20.07 -0.02
C CYS A 4 -4.32 -18.94 1.02
N PHE A 5 -5.46 -18.66 1.64
CA PHE A 5 -5.65 -17.47 2.48
C PHE A 5 -6.35 -17.78 3.80
N LYS A 6 -6.04 -17.02 4.85
CA LYS A 6 -6.76 -17.00 6.13
C LYS A 6 -7.48 -15.67 6.27
N ASN A 7 -8.76 -15.71 6.61
CA ASN A 7 -9.49 -14.49 6.96
C ASN A 7 -9.06 -14.03 8.37
N ILE A 8 -8.68 -12.76 8.50
CA ILE A 8 -8.29 -12.11 9.77
C ILE A 8 -9.33 -11.11 10.28
N GLY A 9 -10.39 -10.87 9.52
CA GLY A 9 -11.51 -10.05 9.95
C GLY A 9 -12.42 -10.77 10.95
N THR A 10 -13.21 -9.99 11.69
CA THR A 10 -14.26 -10.51 12.59
C THR A 10 -15.44 -11.12 11.83
N TRP A 11 -15.53 -10.86 10.53
CA TRP A 11 -16.58 -11.36 9.65
C TRP A 11 -16.04 -12.55 8.86
N ASP A 12 -16.50 -13.76 9.19
CA ASP A 12 -16.50 -14.83 8.20
C ASP A 12 -17.35 -14.34 7.02
N ILE A 13 -16.89 -14.57 5.78
CA ILE A 13 -17.59 -14.07 4.58
C ILE A 13 -19.07 -14.42 4.73
N PRO A 14 -19.99 -13.42 4.73
CA PRO A 14 -21.39 -13.71 4.98
C PRO A 14 -21.85 -14.72 3.92
N PRO A 15 -22.50 -15.83 4.33
CA PRO A 15 -23.07 -16.75 3.37
C PRO A 15 -23.96 -15.94 2.44
N GLN A 16 -23.64 -15.92 1.15
CA GLN A 16 -24.51 -15.27 0.17
C GLN A 16 -25.88 -15.97 0.26
N PRO A 17 -26.99 -15.22 0.33
CA PRO A 17 -28.33 -15.78 0.49
C PRO A 17 -28.84 -16.30 -0.86
N TYR A 18 -28.21 -17.32 -1.46
CA TYR A 18 -28.76 -17.98 -2.65
C TYR A 18 -28.46 -19.48 -2.62
N SER A 19 -29.54 -20.26 -2.60
CA SER A 19 -29.57 -21.72 -2.44
C SER A 19 -30.11 -22.39 -3.71
N PRO A 20 -29.24 -22.94 -4.56
CA PRO A 20 -29.36 -24.32 -5.01
C PRO A 20 -28.80 -25.26 -3.93
N SER A 21 -29.26 -26.51 -3.94
CA SER A 21 -29.06 -27.49 -2.87
C SER A 21 -27.64 -27.49 -2.28
N GLN A 22 -27.53 -27.58 -0.95
CA GLN A 22 -26.27 -27.48 -0.18
C GLN A 22 -25.13 -28.44 -0.59
N TYR A 23 -25.37 -29.33 -1.56
CA TYR A 23 -24.43 -30.37 -2.01
C TYR A 23 -23.71 -30.06 -3.33
N GLU A 24 -24.15 -29.07 -4.12
CA GLU A 24 -23.58 -28.81 -5.47
C GLU A 24 -22.46 -27.74 -5.50
N TRP A 25 -22.27 -26.99 -4.41
CA TRP A 25 -21.31 -25.87 -4.34
C TRP A 25 -19.85 -26.27 -4.14
N ASN A 26 -19.59 -27.57 -4.02
CA ASN A 26 -18.26 -28.06 -3.72
C ASN A 26 -17.38 -28.22 -4.96
N ILE A 27 -17.90 -27.85 -6.13
CA ILE A 27 -17.17 -27.92 -7.39
C ILE A 27 -16.67 -26.52 -7.74
N THR A 28 -15.36 -26.40 -7.98
CA THR A 28 -14.71 -25.14 -8.36
C THR A 28 -15.37 -24.46 -9.56
N SER A 29 -15.85 -25.24 -10.53
CA SER A 29 -16.57 -24.72 -11.70
C SER A 29 -17.93 -24.11 -11.34
N ALA A 30 -18.68 -24.71 -10.40
CA ALA A 30 -19.97 -24.17 -9.95
C ALA A 30 -19.76 -22.81 -9.25
N CYS A 31 -18.80 -22.74 -8.33
CA CYS A 31 -18.47 -21.48 -7.66
C CYS A 31 -17.97 -20.40 -8.64
N SER A 32 -17.13 -20.78 -9.61
CA SER A 32 -16.69 -19.87 -10.67
C SER A 32 -17.85 -19.34 -11.51
N TYR A 33 -18.79 -20.22 -11.91
CA TYR A 33 -19.93 -19.82 -12.74
C TYR A 33 -20.82 -18.80 -12.02
N GLU A 34 -21.05 -19.02 -10.73
CA GLU A 34 -21.87 -18.14 -9.89
C GLU A 34 -21.19 -16.80 -9.66
N CYS A 35 -19.87 -16.80 -9.46
CA CYS A 35 -19.08 -15.58 -9.30
C CYS A 35 -18.64 -14.92 -10.61
N ARG A 36 -19.21 -15.28 -11.77
CA ARG A 36 -18.74 -14.81 -13.10
C ARG A 36 -18.73 -13.31 -13.33
N LYS A 37 -19.46 -12.53 -12.53
CA LYS A 37 -19.47 -11.05 -12.61
C LYS A 37 -18.47 -10.40 -11.64
N ILE A 38 -17.72 -11.20 -10.90
CA ILE A 38 -16.83 -10.77 -9.82
C ILE A 38 -15.41 -11.23 -10.14
N LYS A 39 -14.42 -10.41 -9.76
CA LYS A 39 -13.01 -10.63 -10.15
C LYS A 39 -12.42 -11.91 -9.54
N LEU A 40 -12.79 -12.23 -8.30
CA LEU A 40 -12.25 -13.35 -7.55
C LEU A 40 -13.40 -14.20 -7.00
N PHE A 41 -13.12 -15.49 -6.81
CA PHE A 41 -13.97 -16.35 -6.00
C PHE A 41 -13.13 -17.22 -5.08
N ALA A 42 -13.69 -17.61 -3.95
CA ALA A 42 -13.03 -18.36 -2.91
C ALA A 42 -13.84 -19.57 -2.47
N LEU A 43 -13.14 -20.67 -2.22
CA LEU A 43 -13.67 -21.89 -1.64
C LEU A 43 -13.14 -22.06 -0.22
N LYS A 44 -14.03 -22.33 0.74
CA LYS A 44 -13.70 -22.72 2.12
C LYS A 44 -14.52 -23.94 2.47
N ALA A 45 -13.88 -25.09 2.42
CA ALA A 45 -14.56 -26.37 2.52
C ALA A 45 -15.71 -26.46 1.50
N ASN A 46 -16.94 -26.52 2.00
CA ASN A 46 -18.15 -26.65 1.20
C ASN A 46 -18.85 -25.31 0.97
N ARG A 47 -18.10 -24.20 1.02
CA ARG A 47 -18.66 -22.85 0.87
C ARG A 47 -17.96 -22.12 -0.25
N CYS A 48 -18.75 -21.50 -1.11
CA CYS A 48 -18.32 -20.58 -2.14
C CYS A 48 -18.51 -19.13 -1.67
N ALA A 49 -17.60 -18.25 -2.09
CA ALA A 49 -17.67 -16.83 -1.85
C ALA A 49 -17.18 -16.03 -3.06
N CYS A 50 -17.92 -15.02 -3.49
CA CYS A 50 -17.48 -14.09 -4.52
C CYS A 50 -16.82 -12.86 -3.88
N LEU A 51 -15.63 -12.48 -4.35
CA LEU A 51 -14.80 -11.46 -3.74
C LEU A 51 -14.37 -10.39 -4.77
N ASN A 52 -14.66 -9.13 -4.48
CA ASN A 52 -14.10 -8.01 -5.26
C ASN A 52 -12.65 -7.69 -4.87
N SER A 53 -12.23 -8.07 -3.66
CA SER A 53 -10.88 -7.83 -3.15
C SER A 53 -10.52 -8.81 -2.04
N LEU A 54 -9.22 -8.95 -1.77
CA LEU A 54 -8.66 -9.75 -0.68
C LEU A 54 -8.53 -8.95 0.64
N ARG A 55 -9.31 -7.88 0.82
CA ARG A 55 -9.28 -7.08 2.05
C ARG A 55 -9.61 -7.99 3.24
N ASN A 56 -8.75 -7.97 4.26
CA ASN A 56 -8.81 -8.82 5.47
C ASN A 56 -8.45 -10.30 5.26
N MET A 57 -7.76 -10.63 4.18
CA MET A 57 -7.18 -11.96 3.99
C MET A 57 -5.65 -11.90 4.07
N VAL A 58 -5.06 -12.87 4.78
CA VAL A 58 -3.62 -13.06 4.86
C VAL A 58 -3.27 -14.32 4.10
N VAL A 59 -2.31 -14.24 3.19
CA VAL A 59 -1.86 -15.40 2.42
C VAL A 59 -1.14 -16.38 3.37
N THR A 60 -1.30 -17.69 3.13
CA THR A 60 -0.70 -18.74 3.95
C THR A 60 -0.04 -19.82 3.10
N LYS A 61 0.60 -20.80 3.74
CA LYS A 61 1.20 -21.95 3.03
C LYS A 61 0.11 -22.75 2.32
N MET A 62 0.39 -23.15 1.08
CA MET A 62 -0.54 -23.97 0.28
C MET A 62 -0.97 -25.27 0.96
N ASP A 63 -0.11 -25.83 1.81
CA ASP A 63 -0.41 -27.02 2.59
C ASP A 63 -1.67 -26.90 3.45
N ASN A 64 -2.03 -25.68 3.83
CA ASN A 64 -3.22 -25.38 4.62
C ASN A 64 -4.53 -25.44 3.82
N CYS A 65 -4.47 -25.43 2.48
CA CYS A 65 -5.64 -25.48 1.59
C CYS A 65 -5.71 -26.78 0.78
N LYS A 66 -5.09 -27.87 1.26
CA LYS A 66 -4.99 -29.14 0.53
C LYS A 66 -6.26 -29.98 0.54
N MET A 67 -7.32 -29.55 1.24
CA MET A 67 -8.57 -30.31 1.20
C MET A 67 -9.11 -30.30 -0.23
N VAL A 68 -9.52 -31.47 -0.69
CA VAL A 68 -9.99 -31.66 -2.06
C VAL A 68 -11.48 -31.29 -2.14
N CYS A 69 -11.85 -30.53 -3.17
CA CYS A 69 -13.22 -30.19 -3.53
C CYS A 69 -14.09 -31.46 -3.69
N ASN A 70 -15.29 -31.50 -3.13
CA ASN A 70 -16.21 -32.62 -3.41
C ASN A 70 -16.60 -32.61 -4.90
N GLY A 71 -16.47 -33.73 -5.59
CA GLY A 71 -16.72 -33.84 -7.03
C GLY A 71 -15.52 -33.49 -7.93
N SER A 72 -14.33 -33.26 -7.35
CA SER A 72 -13.07 -33.13 -8.09
C SER A 72 -11.97 -33.84 -7.33
N GLU A 73 -11.12 -34.64 -7.96
CA GLU A 73 -10.01 -35.31 -7.24
C GLU A 73 -8.77 -34.42 -7.06
N ARG A 74 -8.76 -33.23 -7.67
CA ARG A 74 -7.53 -32.42 -7.82
C ARG A 74 -7.67 -30.97 -7.36
N ASP A 75 -8.88 -30.44 -7.32
CA ASP A 75 -9.05 -29.03 -7.00
C ASP A 75 -9.05 -28.81 -5.48
N PRO A 76 -8.23 -27.88 -4.95
CA PRO A 76 -8.23 -27.56 -3.53
C PRO A 76 -9.43 -26.68 -3.13
N CYS A 77 -10.23 -27.06 -2.13
CA CYS A 77 -11.35 -26.27 -1.61
C CYS A 77 -11.07 -25.50 -0.31
N GLY A 78 -9.81 -25.33 0.07
CA GLY A 78 -9.45 -24.69 1.34
C GLY A 78 -9.57 -25.66 2.50
N ASP A 79 -10.01 -25.23 3.67
CA ASP A 79 -10.43 -26.09 4.78
C ASP A 79 -11.41 -25.33 5.71
N ALA A 80 -11.60 -25.76 6.96
CA ALA A 80 -12.46 -25.06 7.92
C ALA A 80 -11.96 -23.65 8.32
N LYS A 81 -10.67 -23.34 8.11
CA LYS A 81 -9.98 -22.11 8.53
C LYS A 81 -9.42 -21.30 7.36
N TYR A 82 -9.14 -21.94 6.23
CA TYR A 82 -8.45 -21.37 5.09
C TYR A 82 -9.31 -21.42 3.83
N TYR A 83 -9.09 -20.42 2.97
CA TYR A 83 -9.74 -20.24 1.70
C TYR A 83 -8.77 -20.53 0.57
N THR A 84 -9.18 -21.36 -0.39
CA THR A 84 -8.57 -21.37 -1.71
C THR A 84 -9.19 -20.26 -2.55
N VAL A 85 -8.41 -19.30 -3.02
CA VAL A 85 -8.91 -18.21 -3.87
C VAL A 85 -8.47 -18.40 -5.32
N TYR A 86 -9.34 -18.07 -6.26
CA TYR A 86 -9.15 -18.15 -7.70
C TYR A 86 -9.47 -16.80 -8.36
N GLU A 87 -8.81 -16.49 -9.48
CA GLU A 87 -9.19 -15.36 -10.34
C GLU A 87 -10.18 -15.83 -11.41
N GLN A 88 -11.22 -15.05 -11.69
CA GLN A 88 -12.26 -15.43 -12.65
C GLN A 88 -11.73 -15.61 -14.08
N LYS A 89 -10.77 -14.77 -14.47
CA LYS A 89 -10.11 -14.81 -15.79
C LYS A 89 -9.42 -16.15 -16.06
N ASP A 90 -9.02 -16.88 -15.01
CA ASP A 90 -8.43 -18.20 -15.17
C ASP A 90 -9.48 -19.15 -15.78
N PHE A 91 -10.77 -19.01 -15.46
CA PHE A 91 -11.85 -19.92 -15.84
C PHE A 91 -12.59 -19.54 -17.13
N GLU A 92 -12.64 -18.25 -17.50
CA GLU A 92 -13.29 -17.81 -18.75
C GLU A 92 -12.64 -18.40 -20.01
N ASN A 93 -11.34 -18.70 -19.94
CA ASN A 93 -10.60 -19.35 -21.02
C ASN A 93 -10.98 -20.83 -21.20
N PHE A 94 -11.64 -21.46 -20.22
CA PHE A 94 -12.02 -22.86 -20.29
C PHE A 94 -13.36 -23.09 -21.00
N GLN A 95 -14.37 -22.26 -20.71
CA GLN A 95 -15.72 -22.44 -21.27
C GLN A 95 -15.78 -22.24 -22.79
N LYS A 96 -14.84 -21.50 -23.37
CA LYS A 96 -14.76 -21.31 -24.83
C LYS A 96 -14.29 -22.57 -25.58
N VAL A 97 -13.71 -23.55 -24.89
CA VAL A 97 -13.10 -24.75 -25.51
C VAL A 97 -14.09 -25.93 -25.58
N GLU A 98 -15.15 -25.95 -24.75
CA GLU A 98 -16.12 -27.06 -24.72
C GLU A 98 -17.05 -27.14 -25.95
N ASN A 99 -17.10 -26.10 -26.80
CA ASN A 99 -17.95 -26.08 -27.99
C ASN A 99 -17.34 -26.75 -29.24
N GLY A 100 -16.22 -27.45 -29.12
CA GLY A 100 -15.69 -28.25 -30.22
C GLY A 100 -14.41 -28.99 -29.85
N THR A 101 -14.52 -30.32 -29.72
CA THR A 101 -13.47 -31.32 -29.45
C THR A 101 -13.08 -31.55 -27.98
N THR A 102 -13.26 -32.81 -27.57
CA THR A 102 -12.90 -33.36 -26.26
C THR A 102 -11.38 -33.46 -26.10
N TYR A 103 -10.79 -32.59 -25.28
CA TYR A 103 -9.42 -32.72 -24.80
C TYR A 103 -9.37 -32.91 -23.28
N ASN A 104 -8.89 -34.08 -22.84
CA ASN A 104 -8.60 -34.44 -21.44
C ASN A 104 -7.32 -33.79 -20.89
N ARG A 105 -7.04 -32.53 -21.23
CA ARG A 105 -5.93 -31.78 -20.59
C ARG A 105 -6.45 -30.48 -20.02
N ARG A 106 -6.87 -30.55 -18.75
CA ARG A 106 -6.93 -29.38 -17.87
C ARG A 106 -5.56 -28.71 -17.88
N PRO A 107 -5.47 -27.38 -18.05
CA PRO A 107 -4.23 -26.66 -18.06
C PRO A 107 -3.55 -26.80 -16.70
N GLU A 108 -2.24 -26.95 -16.73
CA GLU A 108 -1.41 -26.80 -15.55
C GLU A 108 -1.60 -25.37 -15.04
N PHE A 109 -2.25 -25.23 -13.88
CA PHE A 109 -2.33 -23.94 -13.20
C PHE A 109 -0.92 -23.48 -12.87
N LYS A 110 -0.39 -22.54 -13.66
CA LYS A 110 0.87 -21.87 -13.36
C LYS A 110 0.63 -20.99 -12.13
N TRP A 111 1.17 -21.41 -11.00
CA TRP A 111 1.01 -20.76 -9.71
C TRP A 111 1.53 -19.31 -9.76
N ILE A 112 0.63 -18.31 -9.63
CA ILE A 112 0.96 -16.87 -9.60
C ILE A 112 1.52 -16.45 -8.20
N ILE A 113 1.87 -17.41 -7.34
CA ILE A 113 2.07 -17.15 -5.91
C ILE A 113 3.43 -16.47 -5.61
N ASN A 114 4.41 -16.53 -6.52
CA ASN A 114 5.76 -16.02 -6.20
C ASN A 114 5.97 -14.52 -6.42
N GLU A 115 5.19 -13.85 -7.27
CA GLU A 115 5.37 -12.40 -7.50
C GLU A 115 4.43 -11.56 -6.63
N THR A 116 3.21 -12.05 -6.37
CA THR A 116 2.18 -11.29 -5.64
C THR A 116 2.30 -11.37 -4.11
N PHE A 117 2.88 -12.45 -3.56
CA PHE A 117 3.06 -12.61 -2.11
C PHE A 117 4.11 -11.64 -1.54
N THR A 118 5.20 -11.42 -2.28
CA THR A 118 6.26 -10.47 -1.94
C THR A 118 5.70 -9.06 -1.87
N GLU A 119 4.78 -8.70 -2.77
CA GLU A 119 4.13 -7.39 -2.79
C GLU A 119 3.12 -7.15 -1.66
N ILE A 120 2.37 -8.17 -1.24
CA ILE A 120 1.38 -8.01 -0.16
C ILE A 120 2.07 -7.97 1.21
N SER A 121 3.08 -8.82 1.42
CA SER A 121 3.91 -8.78 2.63
C SER A 121 4.68 -7.46 2.74
N SER A 122 5.23 -6.95 1.63
CA SER A 122 5.90 -5.64 1.62
C SER A 122 4.95 -4.47 1.85
N LYS A 123 3.71 -4.51 1.31
CA LYS A 123 2.70 -3.47 1.55
C LYS A 123 2.31 -3.33 3.02
N ASN A 124 2.12 -4.46 3.72
CA ASN A 124 1.83 -4.43 5.16
C ASN A 124 3.01 -3.92 5.99
N ASN A 125 4.25 -4.19 5.56
CA ASN A 125 5.46 -3.67 6.18
C ASN A 125 5.62 -2.15 5.93
N MET A 126 5.25 -1.67 4.74
CA MET A 126 5.35 -0.25 4.43
C MET A 126 4.36 0.60 5.23
N GLU A 127 3.14 0.15 5.44
CA GLU A 127 2.17 0.91 6.23
C GLU A 127 2.57 0.98 7.71
N SER A 128 3.13 -0.11 8.26
CA SER A 128 3.66 -0.10 9.62
C SER A 128 4.83 0.88 9.77
N PHE A 129 5.73 0.95 8.77
CA PHE A 129 6.80 1.94 8.72
C PHE A 129 6.26 3.38 8.72
N TRP A 130 5.29 3.69 7.85
CA TRP A 130 4.72 5.03 7.76
C TRP A 130 4.03 5.45 9.06
N ASN A 131 3.26 4.55 9.67
CA ASN A 131 2.60 4.80 10.96
C ASN A 131 3.62 5.03 12.08
N ALA A 132 4.70 4.26 12.12
CA ALA A 132 5.78 4.45 13.07
C ALA A 132 6.48 5.80 12.87
N LEU A 133 6.73 6.21 11.63
CA LEU A 133 7.30 7.51 11.31
C LEU A 133 6.36 8.65 11.72
N ALA A 134 5.08 8.57 11.37
CA ALA A 134 4.06 9.57 11.74
C ALA A 134 3.99 9.76 13.26
N LEU A 135 3.92 8.67 14.01
CA LEU A 135 3.93 8.68 15.47
C LEU A 135 5.23 9.27 16.04
N ALA A 136 6.36 8.96 15.42
CA ALA A 136 7.65 9.45 15.89
C ALA A 136 7.86 10.95 15.59
N LEU A 137 7.27 11.46 14.51
CA LEU A 137 7.25 12.90 14.22
C LEU A 137 6.32 13.63 15.18
N SER A 138 5.09 13.12 15.37
CA SER A 138 4.09 13.75 16.25
C SER A 138 4.56 13.87 17.70
N LYS A 139 5.20 12.82 18.25
CA LYS A 139 5.79 12.82 19.61
C LYS A 139 6.88 13.86 19.83
N LYS A 140 7.45 14.43 18.77
CA LYS A 140 8.56 15.38 18.81
C LYS A 140 8.21 16.68 18.10
N SER A 141 6.92 16.99 18.03
CA SER A 141 6.43 18.24 17.46
C SER A 141 5.33 18.85 18.30
N GLU A 142 5.26 20.18 18.29
CA GLU A 142 4.24 20.97 18.98
C GLU A 142 3.58 21.93 18.00
N LYS A 143 2.31 22.25 18.22
CA LYS A 143 1.63 23.29 17.45
C LYS A 143 2.07 24.65 17.96
N ASN A 144 2.50 25.51 17.05
CA ASN A 144 2.78 26.91 17.30
C ASN A 144 1.73 27.76 16.57
N TYR A 145 0.82 28.32 17.37
CA TYR A 145 -0.28 29.18 16.91
C TYR A 145 0.14 30.62 16.57
N GLY A 146 1.43 30.85 16.29
CA GLY A 146 1.88 32.07 15.62
C GLY A 146 1.33 32.19 14.18
N ASN A 147 1.83 33.17 13.43
CA ASN A 147 1.26 33.68 12.18
C ASN A 147 0.82 32.67 11.10
N TYR A 148 1.24 31.40 11.14
CA TYR A 148 0.90 30.42 10.10
C TYR A 148 0.49 29.04 10.61
N ASP A 149 0.22 28.86 11.92
CA ASP A 149 -0.12 27.54 12.49
C ASP A 149 0.92 26.46 12.13
N CYS A 150 2.17 26.68 12.57
CA CYS A 150 3.27 25.77 12.28
C CYS A 150 3.24 24.56 13.21
N THR A 151 3.56 23.38 12.67
CA THR A 151 3.93 22.21 13.49
C THR A 151 5.44 22.24 13.68
N VAL A 152 5.91 22.64 14.86
CA VAL A 152 7.33 22.90 15.16
C VAL A 152 7.99 21.68 15.76
N TRP A 153 9.14 21.30 15.21
CA TRP A 153 9.99 20.25 15.75
C TRP A 153 10.67 20.69 17.05
N VAL A 154 10.49 19.89 18.10
CA VAL A 154 11.08 20.10 19.44
C VAL A 154 12.12 19.02 19.81
N GLY A 155 12.47 18.16 18.85
CA GLY A 155 13.53 17.15 19.01
C GLY A 155 14.94 17.69 18.77
N ALA A 156 15.87 16.79 18.43
CA ALA A 156 17.27 17.15 18.17
C ALA A 156 17.41 18.12 16.98
N LEU A 157 18.35 19.06 17.07
CA LEU A 157 18.58 20.11 16.08
C LEU A 157 20.02 20.02 15.50
N GLU A 158 20.15 20.31 14.20
CA GLU A 158 21.40 20.57 13.49
C GLU A 158 21.77 22.03 13.66
N HIS A 159 22.91 22.30 14.31
CA HIS A 159 23.39 23.67 14.57
C HIS A 159 22.32 24.60 15.19
N GLY A 160 21.36 24.04 15.94
CA GLY A 160 20.25 24.79 16.54
C GLY A 160 19.14 25.24 15.60
N VAL A 161 19.23 24.95 14.29
CA VAL A 161 18.31 25.48 13.28
C VAL A 161 17.34 24.41 12.75
N TYR A 162 17.86 23.32 12.20
CA TYR A 162 17.04 22.32 11.51
C TYR A 162 16.80 21.07 12.35
N GLY A 163 15.57 20.60 12.42
CA GLY A 163 15.25 19.34 13.09
C GLY A 163 15.93 18.13 12.44
N LYS A 164 16.42 17.18 13.25
CA LYS A 164 17.00 15.91 12.81
C LYS A 164 16.42 14.73 13.57
N LYS A 165 16.33 13.58 12.89
CA LYS A 165 15.90 12.32 13.49
C LYS A 165 16.67 11.14 12.88
N VAL A 166 17.11 10.23 13.74
CA VAL A 166 17.64 8.93 13.30
C VAL A 166 16.48 8.04 12.90
N MET A 167 16.58 7.45 11.72
CA MET A 167 15.60 6.55 11.13
C MET A 167 16.18 5.15 10.95
N ASN A 168 15.35 4.14 11.20
CA ASN A 168 15.58 2.77 10.75
C ASN A 168 14.69 2.57 9.52
N TRP A 169 15.31 2.39 8.36
CA TRP A 169 14.62 2.26 7.08
C TRP A 169 14.15 0.83 6.84
N PRO A 170 13.15 0.60 5.96
CA PRO A 170 12.65 -0.74 5.64
C PRO A 170 13.72 -1.68 5.05
N ASP A 171 14.75 -1.12 4.42
CA ASP A 171 15.92 -1.86 3.89
C ASP A 171 16.93 -2.27 4.99
N GLY A 172 16.62 -1.97 6.26
CA GLY A 172 17.48 -2.24 7.41
C GLY A 172 18.57 -1.20 7.65
N THR A 173 18.71 -0.20 6.76
CA THR A 173 19.70 0.86 6.96
C THR A 173 19.29 1.81 8.06
N ARG A 174 20.29 2.41 8.72
CA ARG A 174 20.07 3.41 9.78
C ARG A 174 20.74 4.71 9.40
N THR A 175 19.97 5.77 9.19
CA THR A 175 20.52 7.09 8.81
C THR A 175 19.95 8.23 9.63
N LEU A 176 20.72 9.30 9.75
CA LEU A 176 20.25 10.58 10.28
C LEU A 176 19.64 11.40 9.15
N GLU A 177 18.40 11.86 9.31
CA GLU A 177 17.66 12.60 8.28
C GLU A 177 17.03 13.86 8.87
N ARG A 178 16.80 14.88 8.03
CA ARG A 178 16.16 16.14 8.45
C ARG A 178 14.66 15.92 8.69
N ALA A 179 14.13 16.45 9.78
CA ALA A 179 12.76 16.21 10.22
C ALA A 179 11.71 16.72 9.22
N HIS A 180 11.92 17.88 8.60
CA HIS A 180 11.01 18.39 7.56
C HIS A 180 11.02 17.48 6.31
N ARG A 181 12.20 16.96 5.93
CA ARG A 181 12.33 16.02 4.81
C ARG A 181 11.56 14.73 5.09
N LEU A 182 11.65 14.21 6.30
CA LEU A 182 10.85 13.06 6.74
C LEU A 182 9.35 13.33 6.69
N SER A 183 8.90 14.51 7.10
CA SER A 183 7.49 14.88 7.05
C SER A 183 6.96 14.97 5.63
N TYR A 184 7.72 15.60 4.72
CA TYR A 184 7.42 15.65 3.29
C TYR A 184 7.32 14.24 2.69
N MET A 185 8.28 13.36 3.01
CA MET A 185 8.28 11.97 2.55
C MET A 185 7.06 11.17 3.05
N LEU A 186 6.67 11.39 4.31
CA LEU A 186 5.49 10.77 4.90
C LEU A 186 4.21 11.22 4.20
N ASP A 187 4.06 12.52 3.95
CA ASP A 187 2.89 13.09 3.25
C ASP A 187 2.76 12.54 1.83
N LYS A 188 3.87 12.48 1.09
CA LYS A 188 3.89 11.96 -0.28
C LYS A 188 3.96 10.43 -0.38
N ARG A 189 4.11 9.73 0.76
CA ARG A 189 4.32 8.28 0.85
C ARG A 189 5.48 7.80 -0.06
N ILE A 190 6.59 8.56 -0.08
CA ILE A 190 7.78 8.28 -0.89
C ILE A 190 9.00 7.95 -0.03
N LEU A 191 9.71 6.88 -0.40
CA LEU A 191 10.98 6.50 0.23
C LEU A 191 12.15 7.37 -0.27
N LYS A 192 13.29 7.30 0.43
CA LYS A 192 14.43 8.21 0.23
C LYS A 192 15.05 8.06 -1.15
N GLU A 193 15.13 6.82 -1.63
CA GLU A 193 15.57 6.41 -2.95
C GLU A 193 14.66 6.91 -4.06
N ASN A 194 13.37 7.12 -3.76
CA ASN A 194 12.35 7.56 -4.71
C ASN A 194 12.12 9.08 -4.67
N LEU A 195 12.73 9.80 -3.72
CA LEU A 195 12.65 11.25 -3.64
C LEU A 195 13.59 11.88 -4.69
N PRO A 196 13.06 12.62 -5.70
CA PRO A 196 13.88 13.19 -6.76
C PRO A 196 14.99 14.08 -6.19
N ARG A 197 16.22 13.84 -6.66
CA ARG A 197 17.39 14.64 -6.28
C ARG A 197 17.65 15.79 -7.25
N PHE A 198 17.17 15.63 -8.48
CA PHE A 198 17.39 16.57 -9.57
C PHE A 198 16.09 16.84 -10.32
N SER A 199 15.93 18.05 -10.84
CA SER A 199 14.86 18.43 -11.75
C SER A 199 15.05 17.74 -13.12
N PRO A 200 14.05 17.79 -14.02
CA PRO A 200 14.23 17.33 -15.41
C PRO A 200 15.39 18.02 -16.15
N ASN A 201 15.78 19.22 -15.70
CA ASN A 201 16.89 19.99 -16.27
C ASN A 201 18.24 19.70 -15.59
N GLY A 202 18.26 18.82 -14.57
CA GLY A 202 19.47 18.48 -13.82
C GLY A 202 19.76 19.37 -12.62
N ASP A 203 18.90 20.34 -12.28
CA ASP A 203 19.09 21.20 -11.12
C ASP A 203 18.86 20.44 -9.82
N PRO A 204 19.69 20.61 -8.78
CA PRO A 204 19.46 19.98 -7.49
C PRO A 204 18.13 20.46 -6.88
N LEU A 205 17.39 19.52 -6.29
CA LEU A 205 16.12 19.78 -5.62
C LEU A 205 16.28 19.82 -4.09
N ASP A 206 15.64 20.81 -3.48
CA ASP A 206 15.56 21.02 -2.04
C ASP A 206 14.11 20.97 -1.56
N ILE A 207 13.95 20.66 -0.26
CA ILE A 207 12.66 20.84 0.42
C ILE A 207 12.68 22.18 1.13
N SER A 208 11.92 23.12 0.59
CA SER A 208 11.83 24.50 1.06
C SER A 208 10.67 24.70 2.03
N HIS A 209 10.82 25.66 2.94
CA HIS A 209 9.78 26.04 3.89
C HIS A 209 9.06 27.30 3.41
N LEU A 210 7.80 27.17 3.02
CA LEU A 210 6.95 28.30 2.62
C LEU A 210 6.75 29.30 3.78
N CYS A 211 6.70 28.80 5.02
CA CYS A 211 6.53 29.60 6.24
C CYS A 211 7.83 30.20 6.80
N HIS A 212 8.98 29.96 6.15
CA HIS A 212 10.32 30.39 6.59
C HIS A 212 10.77 30.00 8.01
N ASN A 213 10.02 29.14 8.70
CA ASN A 213 10.39 28.58 9.98
C ASN A 213 11.16 27.26 9.76
N PRO A 214 12.49 27.22 9.98
CA PRO A 214 13.31 26.03 9.72
C PRO A 214 13.03 24.84 10.66
N LYS A 215 12.28 25.09 11.75
CA LYS A 215 11.81 24.04 12.66
C LYS A 215 10.44 23.50 12.27
N CYS A 216 9.73 24.12 11.33
CA CYS A 216 8.42 23.66 10.90
C CYS A 216 8.54 22.33 10.13
N ILE A 217 7.68 21.37 10.45
CA ILE A 217 7.55 20.10 9.74
C ILE A 217 6.16 19.90 9.15
N LYS A 218 5.28 20.91 9.19
CA LYS A 218 3.91 20.81 8.66
C LYS A 218 3.95 20.60 7.13
N PRO A 219 3.43 19.49 6.58
CA PRO A 219 3.56 19.15 5.16
C PRO A 219 3.09 20.25 4.20
N GLU A 220 2.01 20.94 4.54
CA GLU A 220 1.43 22.01 3.73
C GLU A 220 2.34 23.25 3.64
N HIS A 221 3.35 23.35 4.51
CA HIS A 221 4.34 24.42 4.50
C HIS A 221 5.65 23.99 3.81
N LEU A 222 5.71 22.79 3.24
CA LEU A 222 6.89 22.22 2.63
C LEU A 222 6.65 22.01 1.13
N ILE A 223 7.64 22.35 0.32
CA ILE A 223 7.61 22.09 -1.13
C ILE A 223 8.95 21.57 -1.62
N LEU A 224 8.93 20.66 -2.59
CA LEU A 224 10.12 20.24 -3.32
C LEU A 224 10.30 21.16 -4.54
N GLU A 225 11.43 21.85 -4.61
CA GLU A 225 11.73 22.85 -5.65
C GLU A 225 13.24 22.92 -5.92
N SER A 226 13.68 23.67 -6.94
CA SER A 226 15.10 23.82 -7.22
C SER A 226 15.82 24.62 -6.15
N HIS A 227 17.13 24.36 -6.01
CA HIS A 227 17.99 25.12 -5.11
C HIS A 227 17.96 26.64 -5.37
N SER A 228 17.86 27.05 -6.64
CA SER A 228 17.74 28.47 -7.03
C SER A 228 16.49 29.12 -6.42
N ILE A 229 15.33 28.46 -6.48
CA ILE A 229 14.08 28.97 -5.90
C ILE A 229 14.18 29.02 -4.36
N ASN A 230 14.78 27.99 -3.75
CA ASN A 230 15.01 27.98 -2.30
C ASN A 230 15.87 29.19 -1.86
N ILE A 231 16.90 29.56 -2.64
CA ILE A 231 17.69 30.78 -2.40
C ILE A 231 16.83 32.04 -2.49
N GLU A 232 15.94 32.16 -3.48
CA GLU A 232 15.01 33.29 -3.58
C GLU A 232 14.09 33.39 -2.36
N ARG A 233 13.63 32.26 -1.82
CA ARG A 233 12.87 32.23 -0.56
C ARG A 233 13.68 32.73 0.63
N ILE A 234 14.99 32.48 0.68
CA ILE A 234 15.86 33.04 1.72
C ILE A 234 15.88 34.58 1.63
N PHE A 235 15.86 35.14 0.42
CA PHE A 235 15.74 36.59 0.24
C PHE A 235 14.42 37.13 0.79
N CYS A 236 13.29 36.49 0.45
CA CYS A 236 11.96 36.86 0.96
C CYS A 236 11.90 36.83 2.50
N ARG A 237 12.53 35.84 3.13
CA ARG A 237 12.65 35.77 4.60
C ARG A 237 13.39 36.97 5.19
N ARG A 238 14.47 37.40 4.54
CA ARG A 238 15.31 38.52 5.03
C ARG A 238 14.58 39.86 4.91
N THR A 239 13.82 40.06 3.84
CA THR A 239 13.03 41.27 3.60
C THR A 239 11.68 41.26 4.31
N LYS A 240 11.24 40.10 4.83
CA LYS A 240 9.89 39.88 5.37
C LYS A 240 8.79 40.19 4.35
N GLN A 241 9.06 39.97 3.07
CA GLN A 241 8.12 40.18 1.98
C GLN A 241 8.38 39.16 0.86
N CYS A 242 7.32 38.51 0.38
CA CYS A 242 7.39 37.65 -0.80
C CYS A 242 7.62 38.49 -2.05
N THR A 243 8.61 38.14 -2.87
CA THR A 243 8.89 38.82 -4.15
C THR A 243 7.89 38.47 -5.25
N ASN A 244 7.11 37.40 -5.05
CA ASN A 244 6.20 36.82 -6.05
C ASN A 244 6.90 36.30 -7.32
N ASN A 245 8.22 36.12 -7.29
CA ASN A 245 8.98 35.53 -8.41
C ASN A 245 8.96 33.99 -8.43
N HIS A 246 8.41 33.37 -7.39
CA HIS A 246 8.29 31.92 -7.28
C HIS A 246 6.88 31.51 -6.88
N LEU A 247 6.47 30.32 -7.33
CA LEU A 247 5.19 29.71 -6.97
C LEU A 247 5.42 28.39 -6.22
N PRO A 248 4.66 28.13 -5.14
CA PRO A 248 3.71 29.04 -4.49
C PRO A 248 4.42 30.17 -3.76
N CYS A 249 3.69 31.26 -3.50
CA CYS A 249 4.16 32.37 -2.67
C CYS A 249 4.49 31.91 -1.25
N CYS A 250 5.36 32.66 -0.57
CA CYS A 250 5.66 32.40 0.83
C CYS A 250 4.47 32.70 1.74
N LEU A 251 4.40 31.99 2.86
CA LEU A 251 3.48 32.24 3.97
C LEU A 251 4.18 33.23 4.92
N ILE A 252 4.31 34.49 4.48
CA ILE A 252 4.81 35.63 5.28
C ILE A 252 3.65 36.56 5.59
#